data_AF-A0A8G2A0E2-F1
#
_entry.id   AF-A0A8G2A0E2-F1
#
_cell.length_a   1.000
_cell.length_b   1.000
_cell.length_c   1.000
_cell.angle_alpha   90.00
_cell.angle_beta   90.00
_cell.angle_gamma   90.00
#
_symmetry.space_group_name_H-M   'P 1'
#
loop_
_entity.id
_entity.type
_entity.pdbx_description
1 polymer ?
#
loop_
_entity_poly.entity_id
_entity_poly.type
_entity_poly.pdbx_seq_one_letter_code
_entity_poly.pdbx_strand_id
1 'polypeptide(L)'
;MKKIMLIGYGAMAQAVIERLPPQVTLGWIVAREAHQATIRARFGDAMTVLDDPQSCTETPDLVLECASQQAVAQYGEAILARGWHLAVISTGALADSALEQRLYQAGGRLTLLSGAVAGIDGLAAAKEGGLERVTYQSRKSPASWRGSYAEMLIDLNAVSEAKIFFEGSAREAARLFPANANVAATVALGGIGMDDTRVQLMVDPATRRNTHTLHVEGAFGEFRLELSGLPLADNPKTSTLAALSAVRACRELAQR
;
A
#
# COMPACT_ATOMS: atom_id res chain seq x y z
N MET A 1 -13.92 3.42 22.93
CA MET A 1 -12.67 3.30 22.13
C MET A 1 -13.00 2.55 20.87
N LYS A 2 -12.38 2.92 19.74
CA LYS A 2 -12.55 2.19 18.46
C LYS A 2 -11.62 0.98 18.47
N LYS A 3 -12.12 -0.19 18.08
CA LYS A 3 -11.34 -1.43 17.97
C LYS A 3 -11.04 -1.74 16.52
N ILE A 4 -9.77 -1.89 16.19
CA ILE A 4 -9.35 -2.28 14.83
C ILE A 4 -8.88 -3.73 14.78
N MET A 5 -9.03 -4.34 13.61
CA MET A 5 -8.35 -5.57 13.22
C MET A 5 -7.19 -5.19 12.30
N LEU A 6 -5.98 -5.67 12.59
CA LEU A 6 -4.80 -5.44 11.74
C LEU A 6 -4.41 -6.74 11.03
N ILE A 7 -4.32 -6.71 9.70
CA ILE A 7 -3.84 -7.85 8.91
C ILE A 7 -2.36 -7.67 8.63
N GLY A 8 -1.55 -8.59 9.14
CA GLY A 8 -0.09 -8.57 9.06
C GLY A 8 0.58 -8.17 10.38
N TYR A 9 1.84 -8.60 10.52
CA TYR A 9 2.69 -8.29 11.68
C TYR A 9 4.14 -7.94 11.29
N GLY A 10 4.36 -7.55 10.02
CA GLY A 10 5.67 -7.11 9.52
C GLY A 10 6.00 -5.65 9.89
N ALA A 11 7.11 -5.12 9.36
CA ALA A 11 7.61 -3.78 9.68
C ALA A 11 6.56 -2.65 9.55
N MET A 12 5.69 -2.72 8.54
CA MET A 12 4.58 -1.77 8.35
C MET A 12 3.59 -1.82 9.53
N ALA A 13 3.13 -3.02 9.86
CA ALA A 13 2.22 -3.26 10.97
C ALA A 13 2.84 -2.80 12.30
N GLN A 14 4.12 -3.09 12.56
CA GLN A 14 4.83 -2.60 13.75
C GLN A 14 4.81 -1.08 13.85
N ALA A 15 5.17 -0.39 12.77
CA ALA A 15 5.21 1.06 12.73
C ALA A 15 3.82 1.70 13.00
N VAL A 16 2.74 1.05 12.55
CA VAL A 16 1.36 1.45 12.84
C VAL A 16 1.02 1.22 14.31
N ILE A 17 1.29 0.01 14.84
CA ILE A 17 1.01 -0.38 16.23
C ILE A 17 1.63 0.63 17.21
N GLU A 18 2.88 1.01 16.99
CA GLU A 18 3.62 1.98 17.82
C GLU A 18 3.03 3.40 17.81
N ARG A 19 2.20 3.73 16.81
CA ARG A 19 1.69 5.09 16.57
C ARG A 19 0.17 5.18 16.60
N LEU A 20 -0.50 4.14 17.08
CA LEU A 20 -1.94 4.14 17.23
C LEU A 20 -2.38 5.31 18.12
N PRO A 21 -3.42 6.06 17.73
CA PRO A 21 -3.95 7.12 18.57
C PRO A 21 -4.57 6.52 19.85
N PRO A 22 -4.57 7.23 20.99
CA PRO A 22 -5.07 6.71 22.27
C PRO A 22 -6.53 6.24 22.25
N GLN A 23 -7.34 6.74 21.31
CA GLN A 23 -8.75 6.39 21.16
C GLN A 23 -8.98 5.09 20.37
N VAL A 24 -7.93 4.52 19.78
CA VAL A 24 -7.95 3.31 18.96
C VAL A 24 -7.14 2.21 19.64
N THR A 25 -7.75 1.03 19.77
CA THR A 25 -7.08 -0.16 20.29
C THR A 25 -7.06 -1.28 19.27
N LEU A 26 -6.04 -2.14 19.35
CA LEU A 26 -6.00 -3.39 18.61
C LEU A 26 -6.94 -4.38 19.30
N GLY A 27 -8.02 -4.77 18.61
CA GLY A 27 -8.83 -5.91 19.05
C GLY A 27 -8.27 -7.22 18.52
N TRP A 28 -7.75 -7.21 17.29
CA TRP A 28 -7.31 -8.41 16.59
C TRP A 28 -6.05 -8.17 15.74
N ILE A 29 -5.17 -9.16 15.69
CA ILE A 29 -4.15 -9.26 14.63
C ILE A 29 -4.33 -10.58 13.88
N VAL A 30 -4.44 -10.48 12.57
CA VAL A 30 -4.41 -11.62 11.67
C VAL A 30 -2.98 -11.80 11.19
N ALA A 31 -2.35 -12.91 11.57
CA ALA A 31 -0.95 -13.18 11.24
C ALA A 31 -0.67 -14.67 11.05
N ARG A 32 0.36 -14.96 10.25
CA ARG A 32 0.84 -16.33 10.05
C ARG A 32 1.29 -16.95 11.37
N GLU A 33 1.15 -18.28 11.47
CA GLU A 33 1.53 -19.09 12.65
C GLU A 33 2.89 -18.70 13.25
N ALA A 34 3.90 -18.50 12.39
CA ALA A 34 5.27 -18.13 12.77
C ALA A 34 5.37 -16.84 13.62
N HIS A 35 4.40 -15.93 13.54
CA HIS A 35 4.38 -14.70 14.34
C HIS A 35 3.51 -14.81 15.59
N GLN A 36 2.63 -15.81 15.69
CA GLN A 36 1.61 -15.81 16.73
C GLN A 36 2.18 -15.93 18.15
N ALA A 37 3.22 -16.74 18.35
CA ALA A 37 3.87 -16.87 19.66
C ALA A 37 4.45 -15.52 20.13
N THR A 38 5.11 -14.78 19.23
CA THR A 38 5.63 -13.44 19.50
C THR A 38 4.52 -12.43 19.78
N ILE A 39 3.41 -12.50 19.05
CA ILE A 39 2.26 -11.61 19.27
C ILE A 39 1.65 -11.89 20.65
N ARG A 40 1.39 -13.16 20.99
CA ARG A 40 0.87 -13.56 22.31
C ARG A 40 1.79 -13.14 23.44
N ALA A 41 3.11 -13.32 23.29
CA ALA A 41 4.08 -12.89 24.29
C ALA A 41 4.07 -11.36 24.52
N ARG A 42 3.81 -10.57 23.47
CA ARG A 42 3.81 -9.10 23.55
C ARG A 42 2.51 -8.53 24.11
N PHE A 43 1.36 -9.03 23.67
CA PHE A 43 0.07 -8.41 23.97
C PHE A 43 -0.75 -9.17 25.02
N GLY A 44 -0.39 -10.41 25.36
CA GLY A 44 -1.16 -11.25 26.29
C GLY A 44 -2.63 -11.33 25.86
N ASP A 45 -3.53 -11.09 26.81
CA ASP A 45 -4.98 -11.13 26.61
C ASP A 45 -5.58 -9.78 26.16
N ALA A 46 -4.76 -8.76 25.89
CA ALA A 46 -5.25 -7.43 25.49
C ALA A 46 -5.90 -7.42 24.09
N MET A 47 -5.66 -8.45 23.29
CA MET A 47 -6.11 -8.61 21.91
C MET A 47 -6.10 -10.09 21.52
N THR A 48 -6.79 -10.44 20.44
CA THR A 48 -6.85 -11.82 19.93
C THR A 48 -6.01 -11.97 18.66
N VAL A 49 -5.21 -13.03 18.62
CA VAL A 49 -4.48 -13.43 17.41
C VAL A 49 -5.33 -14.40 16.61
N LEU A 50 -5.47 -14.16 15.31
CA LEU A 50 -6.29 -14.97 14.40
C LEU A 50 -5.46 -15.46 13.21
N ASP A 51 -5.79 -16.65 12.72
CA ASP A 51 -5.31 -17.15 11.43
C ASP A 51 -6.08 -16.55 10.24
N ASP A 52 -7.39 -16.35 10.44
CA ASP A 52 -8.32 -15.87 9.43
C ASP A 52 -9.23 -14.76 10.01
N PRO A 53 -9.45 -13.64 9.30
CA PRO A 53 -10.39 -12.60 9.72
C PRO A 53 -11.82 -13.10 9.97
N GLN A 54 -12.27 -14.14 9.26
CA GLN A 54 -13.61 -14.73 9.39
C GLN A 54 -13.85 -15.37 10.75
N SER A 55 -12.79 -15.80 11.44
CA SER A 55 -12.87 -16.36 12.80
C SER A 55 -13.27 -15.32 13.85
N CYS A 56 -13.23 -14.02 13.52
CA CYS A 56 -13.69 -12.97 14.41
C CYS A 56 -15.21 -12.91 14.46
N THR A 57 -15.80 -13.05 15.65
CA THR A 57 -17.26 -13.00 15.86
C THR A 57 -17.79 -11.58 16.11
N GLU A 58 -16.95 -10.67 16.60
CA GLU A 58 -17.26 -9.25 16.77
C GLU A 58 -17.05 -8.47 15.46
N THR A 59 -17.64 -7.27 15.35
CA THR A 59 -17.41 -6.36 14.21
C THR A 59 -16.31 -5.34 14.55
N PRO A 60 -15.16 -5.34 13.85
CA PRO A 60 -14.16 -4.29 13.97
C PRO A 60 -14.69 -2.95 13.44
N ASP A 61 -14.30 -1.84 14.08
CA ASP A 61 -14.55 -0.50 13.56
C ASP A 61 -13.78 -0.24 12.25
N LEU A 62 -12.65 -0.92 12.07
CA LEU A 62 -11.83 -0.91 10.86
C LEU A 62 -11.01 -2.21 10.78
N VAL A 63 -10.97 -2.81 9.59
CA VAL A 63 -9.96 -3.80 9.21
C VAL A 63 -8.89 -3.07 8.42
N LEU A 64 -7.66 -3.02 8.94
CA LEU A 64 -6.52 -2.36 8.33
C LEU A 64 -5.57 -3.41 7.76
N GLU A 65 -5.44 -3.46 6.44
CA GLU A 65 -4.50 -4.35 5.76
C GLU A 65 -3.12 -3.69 5.65
N CYS A 66 -2.10 -4.38 6.18
CA CYS A 66 -0.69 -3.99 6.19
C CYS A 66 0.23 -5.20 5.97
N ALA A 67 -0.23 -6.19 5.19
CA ALA A 67 0.42 -7.48 4.99
C ALA A 67 1.00 -7.62 3.58
N SER A 68 0.15 -7.76 2.56
CA SER A 68 0.56 -8.01 1.18
C SER A 68 -0.63 -7.98 0.22
N GLN A 69 -0.35 -7.89 -1.09
CA GLN A 69 -1.37 -8.05 -2.13
C GLN A 69 -2.08 -9.41 -2.04
N GLN A 70 -1.34 -10.47 -1.68
CA GLN A 70 -1.91 -11.81 -1.48
C GLN A 70 -2.92 -11.81 -0.33
N ALA A 71 -2.67 -11.10 0.76
CA ALA A 71 -3.61 -11.00 1.87
C ALA A 71 -4.90 -10.27 1.45
N VAL A 72 -4.80 -9.24 0.61
CA VAL A 72 -5.98 -8.57 0.01
C VAL A 72 -6.78 -9.55 -0.84
N ALA A 73 -6.11 -10.30 -1.73
CA ALA A 73 -6.75 -11.29 -2.59
C ALA A 73 -7.41 -12.43 -1.79
N GLN A 74 -6.77 -12.86 -0.71
CA GLN A 74 -7.24 -13.95 0.13
C GLN A 74 -8.43 -13.55 1.01
N TYR A 75 -8.37 -12.37 1.63
CA TYR A 75 -9.29 -12.01 2.71
C TYR A 75 -10.28 -10.88 2.33
N GLY A 76 -9.95 -10.06 1.34
CA GLY A 76 -10.64 -8.80 1.10
C GLY A 76 -12.13 -8.96 0.83
N GLU A 77 -12.49 -9.92 -0.04
CA GLU A 77 -13.88 -10.16 -0.42
C GLU A 77 -14.70 -10.66 0.77
N ALA A 78 -14.17 -11.61 1.52
CA ALA A 78 -14.84 -12.17 2.69
C ALA A 78 -15.01 -11.13 3.82
N ILE A 79 -14.05 -10.22 3.99
CA ILE A 79 -14.17 -9.10 4.93
C ILE A 79 -15.29 -8.16 4.50
N LEU A 80 -15.29 -7.75 3.23
CA LEU A 80 -16.27 -6.81 2.71
C LEU A 80 -17.68 -7.42 2.67
N ALA A 81 -17.81 -8.72 2.37
CA ALA A 81 -19.07 -9.47 2.40
C ALA A 81 -19.79 -9.42 3.75
N ARG A 82 -19.05 -9.17 4.85
CA ARG A 82 -19.63 -8.96 6.20
C ARG A 82 -20.16 -7.55 6.42
N GLY A 83 -20.09 -6.67 5.42
CA GLY A 83 -20.42 -5.25 5.53
C GLY A 83 -19.34 -4.42 6.24
N TRP A 84 -18.15 -4.98 6.46
CA TRP A 84 -17.10 -4.34 7.25
C TRP A 84 -16.35 -3.25 6.48
N HIS A 85 -15.69 -2.36 7.23
CA HIS A 85 -14.78 -1.37 6.65
C HIS A 85 -13.37 -1.95 6.51
N LEU A 86 -12.92 -2.13 5.28
CA LEU A 86 -11.56 -2.55 4.93
C LEU A 86 -10.75 -1.37 4.37
N ALA A 87 -9.64 -1.02 5.02
CA ALA A 87 -8.62 -0.13 4.47
C ALA A 87 -7.42 -0.95 3.95
N VAL A 88 -7.03 -0.72 2.70
CA VAL A 88 -5.98 -1.46 2.00
C VAL A 88 -4.80 -0.56 1.67
N ILE A 89 -3.59 -1.00 2.02
CA ILE A 89 -2.34 -0.33 1.60
C ILE A 89 -1.65 -1.07 0.45
N SER A 90 -1.89 -2.38 0.33
CA SER A 90 -1.38 -3.21 -0.76
C SER A 90 -2.24 -3.09 -2.02
N THR A 91 -2.45 -1.86 -2.49
CA THR A 91 -3.37 -1.49 -3.58
C THR A 91 -3.04 -2.15 -4.92
N GLY A 92 -1.81 -2.61 -5.13
CA GLY A 92 -1.44 -3.33 -6.34
C GLY A 92 -2.17 -4.68 -6.52
N ALA A 93 -2.83 -5.20 -5.47
CA ALA A 93 -3.74 -6.34 -5.60
C ALA A 93 -4.85 -6.07 -6.64
N LEU A 94 -5.28 -4.81 -6.78
CA LEU A 94 -6.33 -4.39 -7.72
C LEU A 94 -5.84 -4.33 -9.17
N ALA A 95 -4.60 -4.71 -9.45
CA ALA A 95 -4.14 -4.99 -10.81
C ALA A 95 -4.81 -6.25 -11.40
N ASP A 96 -5.39 -7.11 -10.57
CA ASP A 96 -6.36 -8.12 -11.00
C ASP A 96 -7.76 -7.49 -11.04
N SER A 97 -8.26 -7.22 -12.25
CA SER A 97 -9.58 -6.59 -12.44
C SER A 97 -10.74 -7.49 -12.00
N ALA A 98 -10.58 -8.81 -11.98
CA ALA A 98 -11.62 -9.69 -11.45
C ALA A 98 -11.68 -9.55 -9.92
N LEU A 99 -10.52 -9.49 -9.25
CA LEU A 99 -10.48 -9.22 -7.81
C LEU A 99 -11.05 -7.84 -7.49
N GLU A 100 -10.62 -6.80 -8.22
CA GLU A 100 -11.12 -5.44 -8.06
C GLU A 100 -12.66 -5.38 -8.10
N GLN A 101 -13.27 -5.97 -9.13
CA GLN A 101 -14.72 -6.01 -9.27
C GLN A 101 -15.41 -6.72 -8.10
N ARG A 102 -14.90 -7.88 -7.68
CA ARG A 102 -15.46 -8.61 -6.53
C ARG A 102 -15.39 -7.78 -5.24
N LEU A 103 -14.29 -7.08 -4.99
CA LEU A 103 -14.16 -6.24 -3.80
C LEU A 103 -15.13 -5.05 -3.82
N TYR A 104 -15.31 -4.36 -4.95
CA TYR A 104 -16.27 -3.26 -5.05
C TYR A 104 -17.73 -3.72 -4.93
N GLN A 105 -18.03 -4.97 -5.26
CA GLN A 105 -19.39 -5.54 -5.19
C GLN A 105 -19.71 -6.25 -3.87
N ALA A 106 -18.73 -6.48 -3.00
CA ALA A 106 -18.88 -7.28 -1.79
C ALA A 106 -19.72 -6.60 -0.67
N GLY A 107 -20.16 -5.35 -0.83
CA GLY A 107 -21.16 -4.72 0.05
C GLY A 107 -20.61 -4.03 1.31
N GLY A 108 -19.34 -4.25 1.66
CA GLY A 108 -18.63 -3.51 2.71
C GLY A 108 -18.06 -2.18 2.22
N ARG A 109 -17.40 -1.46 3.13
CA ARG A 109 -16.69 -0.23 2.77
C ARG A 109 -15.24 -0.53 2.45
N LEU A 110 -14.84 -0.36 1.20
CA LEU A 110 -13.43 -0.38 0.81
C LEU A 110 -12.81 1.03 0.87
N THR A 111 -11.60 1.15 1.39
CA THR A 111 -10.82 2.40 1.38
C THR A 111 -9.39 2.10 0.95
N LEU A 112 -8.94 2.78 -0.10
CA LEU A 112 -7.56 2.66 -0.57
C LEU A 112 -6.71 3.72 0.11
N LEU A 113 -5.65 3.30 0.78
CA LEU A 113 -4.72 4.22 1.43
C LEU A 113 -3.76 4.80 0.40
N SER A 114 -3.44 6.10 0.55
CA SER A 114 -2.51 6.79 -0.34
C SER A 114 -1.09 6.20 -0.29
N GLY A 115 -0.74 5.49 0.79
CA GLY A 115 0.56 4.85 0.91
C GLY A 115 1.70 5.88 0.90
N ALA A 116 2.68 5.68 0.02
CA ALA A 116 3.87 6.51 -0.05
C ALA A 116 3.79 7.63 -1.09
N VAL A 117 2.60 8.13 -1.41
CA VAL A 117 2.41 9.25 -2.36
C VAL A 117 1.44 10.30 -1.80
N ALA A 118 1.62 11.54 -2.24
CA ALA A 118 0.74 12.68 -1.95
C ALA A 118 0.12 13.21 -3.26
N GLY A 119 -0.89 14.08 -3.15
CA GLY A 119 -1.54 14.69 -4.32
C GLY A 119 -2.54 13.80 -5.05
N ILE A 120 -3.00 12.71 -4.42
CA ILE A 120 -4.06 11.85 -4.97
C ILE A 120 -5.40 12.61 -5.04
N ASP A 121 -5.63 13.54 -4.12
CA ASP A 121 -6.75 14.49 -4.17
C ASP A 121 -6.68 15.41 -5.39
N GLY A 122 -5.50 15.99 -5.67
CA GLY A 122 -5.27 16.80 -6.88
C GLY A 122 -5.41 16.00 -8.16
N LEU A 123 -4.89 14.76 -8.20
CA LEU A 123 -5.05 13.85 -9.32
C LEU A 123 -6.52 13.48 -9.56
N ALA A 124 -7.27 13.20 -8.49
CA ALA A 124 -8.69 12.91 -8.59
C ALA A 124 -9.49 14.13 -9.08
N ALA A 125 -9.16 15.35 -8.63
CA ALA A 125 -9.78 16.57 -9.14
C ALA A 125 -9.46 16.81 -10.64
N ALA A 126 -8.20 16.57 -11.05
CA ALA A 126 -7.78 16.67 -12.44
C ALA A 126 -8.52 15.67 -13.36
N LYS A 127 -8.87 14.49 -12.83
CA LYS A 127 -9.66 13.47 -13.55
C LYS A 127 -11.03 13.96 -14.00
N GLU A 128 -11.70 14.80 -13.21
CA GLU A 128 -12.99 15.39 -13.57
C GLU A 128 -12.91 16.29 -14.83
N GLY A 129 -11.73 16.88 -15.09
CA GLY A 129 -11.46 17.68 -16.28
C GLY A 129 -10.94 16.89 -17.49
N GLY A 130 -10.70 15.58 -17.34
CA GLY A 130 -10.07 14.72 -18.34
C GLY A 130 -8.54 14.72 -18.24
N LEU A 131 -7.98 13.53 -17.99
CA LEU A 131 -6.54 13.27 -18.00
C LEU A 131 -6.12 12.81 -19.40
N GLU A 132 -5.01 13.34 -19.90
CA GLU A 132 -4.40 12.93 -21.16
C GLU A 132 -3.17 12.04 -20.93
N ARG A 133 -2.35 12.38 -19.93
CA ARG A 133 -1.14 11.63 -19.60
C ARG A 133 -0.88 11.62 -18.11
N VAL A 134 -0.57 10.43 -17.59
CA VAL A 134 -0.08 10.23 -16.23
C VAL A 134 1.18 9.39 -16.29
N THR A 135 2.31 9.96 -15.88
CA THR A 135 3.57 9.23 -15.71
C THR A 135 3.95 9.20 -14.24
N TYR A 136 4.14 8.00 -13.70
CA TYR A 136 4.68 7.75 -12.37
C TYR A 136 6.09 7.18 -12.46
N GLN A 137 7.03 7.77 -11.73
CA GLN A 137 8.39 7.28 -11.61
C GLN A 137 8.70 6.92 -10.15
N SER A 138 9.30 5.75 -9.95
CA SER A 138 9.84 5.31 -8.66
C SER A 138 11.36 5.22 -8.75
N ARG A 139 12.08 5.93 -7.90
CA ARG A 139 13.55 5.81 -7.76
C ARG A 139 13.91 5.30 -6.37
N LYS A 140 14.64 4.18 -6.31
CA LYS A 140 15.07 3.58 -5.05
C LYS A 140 16.50 3.02 -5.15
N SER A 141 17.11 2.75 -3.99
CA SER A 141 18.43 2.12 -3.91
C SER A 141 18.42 0.67 -4.40
N PRO A 142 19.58 0.10 -4.81
CA PRO A 142 19.68 -1.32 -5.16
C PRO A 142 19.13 -2.25 -4.08
N ALA A 143 19.40 -1.95 -2.81
CA ALA A 143 18.90 -2.71 -1.66
C ALA A 143 17.36 -2.79 -1.61
N SER A 144 16.66 -1.75 -2.08
CA SER A 144 15.19 -1.71 -2.10
C SER A 144 14.60 -2.60 -3.21
N TRP A 145 15.38 -2.95 -4.22
CA TRP A 145 14.97 -3.80 -5.34
C TRP A 145 15.35 -5.27 -5.17
N ARG A 146 16.20 -5.61 -4.19
CA ARG A 146 16.63 -7.00 -3.96
C ARG A 146 15.49 -7.95 -3.63
N GLY A 147 15.55 -9.16 -4.19
CA GLY A 147 14.48 -10.16 -4.09
C GLY A 147 13.17 -9.68 -4.73
N SER A 148 13.27 -8.95 -5.84
CA SER A 148 12.14 -8.59 -6.69
C SER A 148 12.47 -8.93 -8.14
N TYR A 149 11.49 -8.81 -9.03
CA TYR A 149 11.69 -9.06 -10.47
C TYR A 149 12.78 -8.19 -11.12
N ALA A 150 13.24 -7.13 -10.45
CA ALA A 150 14.34 -6.28 -10.92
C ALA A 150 15.63 -7.09 -11.20
N GLU A 151 15.90 -8.15 -10.42
CA GLU A 151 17.09 -8.99 -10.58
C GLU A 151 17.10 -9.77 -11.92
N MET A 152 15.94 -9.88 -12.58
CA MET A 152 15.83 -10.46 -13.93
C MET A 152 16.09 -9.43 -15.04
N LEU A 153 16.03 -8.13 -14.72
CA LEU A 153 16.11 -7.03 -15.68
C LEU A 153 17.43 -6.26 -15.60
N ILE A 154 18.08 -6.26 -14.43
CA ILE A 154 19.33 -5.53 -14.19
C ILE A 154 20.16 -6.20 -13.09
N ASP A 155 21.49 -6.21 -13.25
CA ASP A 155 22.41 -6.59 -12.18
C ASP A 155 22.51 -5.45 -11.15
N LEU A 156 21.83 -5.62 -10.02
CA LEU A 156 21.78 -4.66 -8.92
C LEU A 156 23.15 -4.40 -8.25
N ASN A 157 24.15 -5.27 -8.44
CA ASN A 157 25.47 -5.09 -7.87
C ASN A 157 26.41 -4.30 -8.80
N ALA A 158 26.09 -4.22 -10.09
CA ALA A 158 26.90 -3.54 -11.11
C ALA A 158 26.39 -2.14 -11.48
N VAL A 159 25.35 -1.63 -10.82
CA VAL A 159 24.78 -0.30 -11.10
C VAL A 159 25.71 0.79 -10.58
N SER A 160 26.31 1.56 -11.50
CA SER A 160 27.19 2.70 -11.20
C SER A 160 26.49 4.06 -11.26
N GLU A 161 25.38 4.17 -11.99
CA GLU A 161 24.58 5.39 -12.13
C GLU A 161 23.09 5.09 -12.11
N ALA A 162 22.27 6.12 -11.89
CA ALA A 162 20.83 5.96 -11.83
C ALA A 162 20.28 5.50 -13.20
N LYS A 163 19.52 4.40 -13.22
CA LYS A 163 19.03 3.78 -14.46
C LYS A 163 17.59 3.31 -14.34
N ILE A 164 16.78 3.64 -15.34
CA ILE A 164 15.45 3.03 -15.53
C ILE A 164 15.67 1.60 -16.01
N PHE A 165 15.20 0.62 -15.26
CA PHE A 165 15.32 -0.80 -15.60
C PHE A 165 13.98 -1.42 -16.02
N PHE A 166 12.88 -0.71 -15.81
CA PHE A 166 11.54 -1.12 -16.21
C PHE A 166 10.72 0.10 -16.66
N GLU A 167 10.01 -0.07 -17.76
CA GLU A 167 8.98 0.85 -18.24
C GLU A 167 7.77 0.04 -18.73
N GLY A 168 6.56 0.44 -18.33
CA GLY A 168 5.32 -0.25 -18.68
C GLY A 168 4.11 0.40 -18.03
N SER A 169 2.96 -0.28 -18.04
CA SER A 169 1.75 0.15 -17.35
C SER A 169 1.82 -0.01 -15.83
N ALA A 170 0.95 0.68 -15.09
CA ALA A 170 0.78 0.46 -13.66
C ALA A 170 0.30 -0.96 -13.35
N ARG A 171 -0.49 -1.58 -14.23
CA ARG A 171 -0.90 -2.98 -14.11
C ARG A 171 0.28 -3.94 -14.15
N GLU A 172 1.15 -3.80 -15.15
CA GLU A 172 2.35 -4.63 -15.28
C GLU A 172 3.30 -4.42 -14.09
N ALA A 173 3.54 -3.16 -13.72
CA ALA A 173 4.39 -2.83 -12.58
C ALA A 173 3.86 -3.46 -11.27
N ALA A 174 2.56 -3.35 -10.99
CA ALA A 174 1.95 -3.89 -9.78
C ALA A 174 2.04 -5.43 -9.72
N ARG A 175 1.91 -6.12 -10.85
CA ARG A 175 2.01 -7.59 -10.95
C ARG A 175 3.44 -8.10 -10.84
N LEU A 176 4.39 -7.46 -11.53
CA LEU A 176 5.79 -7.88 -11.55
C LEU A 176 6.53 -7.48 -10.26
N PHE A 177 6.11 -6.41 -9.59
CA PHE A 177 6.77 -5.85 -8.42
C PHE A 177 5.81 -5.70 -7.21
N PRO A 178 5.19 -6.79 -6.72
CA PRO A 178 4.10 -6.72 -5.74
C PRO A 178 4.48 -6.10 -4.39
N ALA A 179 5.77 -6.14 -4.02
CA ALA A 179 6.29 -5.51 -2.81
C ALA A 179 6.73 -4.04 -3.00
N ASN A 180 6.80 -3.55 -4.24
CA ASN A 180 7.46 -2.28 -4.56
C ASN A 180 6.57 -1.28 -5.31
N ALA A 181 5.54 -1.75 -6.02
CA ALA A 181 4.75 -0.95 -6.97
C ALA A 181 3.32 -0.63 -6.52
N ASN A 182 2.98 -0.76 -5.24
CA ASN A 182 1.64 -0.35 -4.74
C ASN A 182 1.36 1.14 -5.03
N VAL A 183 2.36 2.02 -4.97
CA VAL A 183 2.17 3.45 -5.31
C VAL A 183 1.75 3.63 -6.77
N ALA A 184 2.27 2.82 -7.70
CA ALA A 184 1.84 2.88 -9.10
C ALA A 184 0.34 2.55 -9.23
N ALA A 185 -0.12 1.52 -8.53
CA ALA A 185 -1.53 1.16 -8.49
C ALA A 185 -2.37 2.24 -7.81
N THR A 186 -1.93 2.82 -6.69
CA THR A 186 -2.65 3.92 -6.03
C THR A 186 -2.82 5.13 -6.95
N VAL A 187 -1.76 5.52 -7.69
CA VAL A 187 -1.82 6.60 -8.68
C VAL A 187 -2.81 6.25 -9.78
N ALA A 188 -2.71 5.05 -10.35
CA ALA A 188 -3.57 4.63 -11.44
C ALA A 188 -5.06 4.58 -11.06
N LEU A 189 -5.38 4.04 -9.89
CA LEU A 189 -6.75 3.94 -9.37
C LEU A 189 -7.34 5.33 -9.05
N GLY A 190 -6.52 6.27 -8.59
CA GLY A 190 -6.91 7.67 -8.39
C GLY A 190 -6.91 8.52 -9.66
N GLY A 191 -6.33 8.02 -10.76
CA GLY A 191 -6.05 8.76 -11.98
C GLY A 191 -6.70 8.13 -13.22
N ILE A 192 -5.90 8.06 -14.29
CA ILE A 192 -6.36 7.70 -15.64
C ILE A 192 -6.61 6.19 -15.82
N GLY A 193 -6.23 5.35 -14.86
CA GLY A 193 -6.44 3.90 -14.90
C GLY A 193 -5.14 3.09 -14.95
N MET A 194 -5.27 1.79 -14.70
CA MET A 194 -4.14 0.85 -14.52
C MET A 194 -3.32 0.62 -15.78
N ASP A 195 -3.96 0.63 -16.94
CA ASP A 195 -3.31 0.37 -18.23
C ASP A 195 -2.75 1.66 -18.85
N ASP A 196 -3.43 2.79 -18.66
CA ASP A 196 -3.05 4.09 -19.24
C ASP A 196 -2.04 4.88 -18.39
N THR A 197 -1.83 4.49 -17.13
CA THR A 197 -0.78 5.10 -16.29
C THR A 197 0.58 4.53 -16.66
N ARG A 198 1.46 5.36 -17.22
CA ARG A 198 2.84 5.00 -17.55
C ARG A 198 3.70 4.95 -16.30
N VAL A 199 4.47 3.90 -16.13
CA VAL A 199 5.34 3.67 -14.97
C VAL A 199 6.79 3.49 -15.39
N GLN A 200 7.68 4.16 -14.69
CA GLN A 200 9.13 4.00 -14.81
C GLN A 200 9.73 3.61 -13.45
N LEU A 201 10.39 2.46 -13.38
CA LEU A 201 11.09 2.03 -12.16
C LEU A 201 12.60 2.17 -12.36
N MET A 202 13.21 2.88 -11.41
CA MET A 202 14.60 3.31 -11.46
C MET A 202 15.37 2.79 -10.25
N VAL A 203 16.56 2.26 -10.51
CA VAL A 203 17.57 1.97 -9.50
C VAL A 203 18.59 3.09 -9.48
N ASP A 204 18.98 3.55 -8.29
CA ASP A 204 19.97 4.61 -8.10
C ASP A 204 20.92 4.22 -6.95
N PRO A 205 22.22 3.98 -7.19
CA PRO A 205 23.16 3.60 -6.14
C PRO A 205 23.50 4.75 -5.18
N ALA A 206 23.31 6.00 -5.59
CA ALA A 206 23.58 7.20 -4.81
C ALA A 206 22.41 7.58 -3.88
N THR A 207 21.18 7.19 -4.20
CA THR A 207 20.03 7.56 -3.36
C THR A 207 20.06 6.86 -2.00
N ARG A 208 19.56 7.57 -0.99
CA ARG A 208 19.23 7.07 0.36
C ARG A 208 17.73 7.19 0.67
N ARG A 209 16.94 7.59 -0.33
CA ARG A 209 15.52 7.90 -0.23
C ARG A 209 14.73 7.09 -1.26
N ASN A 210 13.46 6.87 -0.95
CA ASN A 210 12.47 6.41 -1.92
C ASN A 210 11.83 7.66 -2.51
N THR A 211 12.10 7.92 -3.80
CA THR A 211 11.54 9.08 -4.50
C THR A 211 10.40 8.61 -5.40
N HIS A 212 9.28 9.29 -5.30
CA HIS A 212 8.08 9.10 -6.11
C HIS A 212 7.82 10.40 -6.88
N THR A 213 7.87 10.34 -8.20
CA THR A 213 7.58 11.49 -9.06
C THR A 213 6.31 11.21 -9.85
N LEU A 214 5.40 12.16 -9.87
CA LEU A 214 4.17 12.11 -10.63
C LEU A 214 4.15 13.30 -11.58
N HIS A 215 3.89 13.02 -12.85
CA HIS A 215 3.72 14.02 -13.90
C HIS A 215 2.36 13.79 -14.56
N VAL A 216 1.50 14.80 -14.50
CA VAL A 216 0.09 14.71 -14.90
C VAL A 216 -0.23 15.85 -15.85
N GLU A 217 -0.87 15.51 -16.95
CA GLU A 217 -1.33 16.44 -17.98
C GLU A 217 -2.78 16.13 -18.38
N GLY A 218 -3.52 17.18 -18.71
CA GLY A 218 -4.87 17.10 -19.24
C GLY A 218 -5.43 18.48 -19.56
N ALA A 219 -6.73 18.57 -19.81
CA ALA A 219 -7.35 19.85 -20.18
C ALA A 219 -7.27 20.91 -19.06
N PHE A 220 -7.07 20.49 -17.81
CA PHE A 220 -6.86 21.38 -16.67
C PHE A 220 -5.46 22.05 -16.67
N GLY A 221 -4.53 21.58 -17.51
CA GLY A 221 -3.13 21.99 -17.53
C GLY A 221 -2.18 20.85 -17.16
N GLU A 222 -1.10 21.18 -16.44
CA GLU A 222 -0.03 20.25 -16.06
C GLU A 222 0.36 20.44 -14.60
N PHE A 223 0.64 19.36 -13.88
CA PHE A 223 1.38 19.43 -12.63
C PHE A 223 2.45 18.34 -12.50
N ARG A 224 3.46 18.65 -11.68
CA ARG A 224 4.51 17.71 -11.26
C ARG A 224 4.57 17.69 -9.74
N LEU A 225 4.64 16.49 -9.17
CA LEU A 225 4.79 16.29 -7.73
C LEU A 225 5.96 15.35 -7.50
N GLU A 226 6.89 15.75 -6.64
CA GLU A 226 7.96 14.88 -6.16
C GLU A 226 7.83 14.69 -4.65
N LEU A 227 7.88 13.43 -4.22
CA LEU A 227 7.96 13.06 -2.83
C LEU A 227 9.21 12.21 -2.60
N SER A 228 10.12 12.71 -1.76
CA SER A 228 11.36 12.05 -1.39
C SER A 228 11.30 11.57 0.07
N GLY A 229 10.80 10.36 0.28
CA GLY A 229 10.59 9.75 1.59
C GLY A 229 11.80 8.99 2.13
N LEU A 230 11.90 8.91 3.46
CA LEU A 230 12.80 7.96 4.10
C LEU A 230 12.23 6.53 3.98
N PRO A 231 13.08 5.51 3.75
CA PRO A 231 12.67 4.13 3.93
C PRO A 231 12.34 3.84 5.40
N LEU A 232 11.50 2.83 5.64
CA LEU A 232 11.36 2.23 6.97
C LEU A 232 12.69 1.55 7.36
N ALA A 233 13.12 1.75 8.60
CA ALA A 233 14.40 1.22 9.11
C ALA A 233 14.52 -0.30 8.90
N ASP A 234 13.46 -1.06 9.22
CA ASP A 234 13.44 -2.52 9.13
C ASP A 234 12.95 -3.05 7.78
N ASN A 235 12.57 -2.18 6.84
CA ASN A 235 12.14 -2.57 5.50
C ASN A 235 12.43 -1.48 4.45
N PRO A 236 13.59 -1.51 3.78
CA PRO A 236 13.98 -0.47 2.83
C PRO A 236 13.06 -0.37 1.60
N LYS A 237 12.33 -1.46 1.27
CA LYS A 237 11.38 -1.49 0.15
C LYS A 237 10.20 -0.52 0.35
N THR A 238 9.88 -0.23 1.61
CA THR A 238 8.70 0.52 2.05
C THR A 238 9.10 1.90 2.57
N SER A 239 8.41 2.95 2.14
CA SER A 239 8.61 4.31 2.67
C SER A 239 7.88 4.50 4.01
N THR A 240 8.48 5.24 4.94
CA THR A 240 7.87 5.57 6.25
C THR A 240 6.50 6.25 6.11
N LEU A 241 6.31 7.07 5.06
CA LEU A 241 5.03 7.73 4.82
C LEU A 241 3.87 6.74 4.60
N ALA A 242 4.13 5.57 4.03
CA ALA A 242 3.09 4.55 3.86
C ALA A 242 2.54 4.09 5.22
N ALA A 243 3.41 3.87 6.22
CA ALA A 243 2.96 3.57 7.59
C ALA A 243 2.17 4.72 8.20
N LEU A 244 2.62 5.95 7.98
CA LEU A 244 1.92 7.13 8.47
C LEU A 244 0.55 7.33 7.80
N SER A 245 0.38 6.90 6.54
CA SER A 245 -0.93 6.92 5.87
C SER A 245 -1.93 5.96 6.55
N ALA A 246 -1.46 4.79 7.00
CA ALA A 246 -2.27 3.86 7.77
C ALA A 246 -2.58 4.38 9.17
N VAL A 247 -1.61 5.00 9.85
CA VAL A 247 -1.82 5.69 11.13
C VAL A 247 -2.85 6.83 10.99
N ARG A 248 -2.79 7.60 9.90
CA ARG A 248 -3.77 8.65 9.60
C ARG A 248 -5.18 8.06 9.49
N ALA A 249 -5.37 6.93 8.82
CA ALA A 249 -6.66 6.26 8.73
C ALA A 249 -7.20 5.87 10.13
N CYS A 250 -6.34 5.41 11.04
CA CYS A 250 -6.73 5.17 12.44
C CYS A 250 -7.13 6.47 13.17
N ARG A 251 -6.44 7.59 12.90
CA ARG A 251 -6.80 8.90 13.50
C ARG A 251 -8.13 9.43 12.98
N GLU A 252 -8.42 9.27 11.70
CA GLU A 252 -9.71 9.65 11.12
C GLU A 252 -10.84 8.79 11.69
N LEU A 253 -10.59 7.50 11.93
CA LEU A 253 -11.54 6.62 12.62
C LEU A 253 -11.87 7.11 14.04
N ALA A 254 -10.86 7.61 14.77
CA ALA A 254 -11.03 8.14 16.13
C ALA A 254 -11.88 9.42 16.19
N GLN A 255 -12.01 10.14 15.08
CA GLN A 255 -12.78 11.40 15.00
C GLN A 255 -14.25 11.18 14.63
N ARG A 256 -14.66 9.94 14.33
CA ARG A 256 -16.04 9.55 13.97
C ARG A 256 -16.76 8.92 15.14
#